data_AF-A0A6N9YGH7-F1
#
_entry.id   AF-A0A6N9YGH7-F1
#
_cell.length_a   1.000
_cell.length_b   1.000
_cell.length_c   1.000
_cell.angle_alpha   90.00
_cell.angle_beta   90.00
_cell.angle_gamma   90.00
#
_symmetry.space_group_name_H-M   'P 1'
#
loop_
_entity.id
_entity.type
_entity.pdbx_description
1 polymer ?
#
loop_
_entity_poly.entity_id
_entity_poly.type
_entity_poly.pdbx_seq_one_letter_code
_entity_poly.pdbx_strand_id
1 'polypeptide(L)' 'MAQTLSSKIRRVDDELHTLVERRGTSDSPLEELRAMETIDDLLDERLQLMNTQRDRGGERKS' A
#
# COMPACT_ATOMS: atom_id res chain seq x y z
N MET A 1 13.21 -1.16 -16.43
CA MET A 1 11.77 -1.19 -16.73
C MET A 1 11.05 -0.33 -15.70
N ALA A 2 10.53 0.83 -16.07
CA ALA A 2 9.80 1.68 -15.13
C ALA A 2 8.45 1.03 -14.79
N GLN A 3 8.18 0.80 -13.51
CA GLN A 3 6.88 0.29 -13.05
C GLN A 3 5.81 1.35 -13.29
N THR A 4 4.66 0.95 -13.84
CA THR A 4 3.52 1.86 -13.97
C THR A 4 2.93 2.18 -12.59
N LEU A 5 2.29 3.33 -12.45
CA LEU A 5 1.66 3.73 -11.18
C LEU A 5 0.61 2.71 -10.72
N SER A 6 -0.15 2.14 -11.67
CA SER A 6 -1.10 1.06 -11.41
C SER A 6 -0.42 -0.21 -10.89
N SER A 7 0.74 -0.58 -11.45
CA SER A 7 1.52 -1.72 -10.97
C SER A 7 2.05 -1.52 -9.54
N LYS A 8 2.40 -0.28 -9.17
CA LYS A 8 2.84 0.05 -7.80
C LYS A 8 1.68 -0.04 -6.80
N ILE A 9 0.52 0.54 -7.14
CA ILE A 9 -0.68 0.45 -6.30
C ILE A 9 -1.06 -1.01 -6.04
N ARG A 10 -1.09 -1.83 -7.10
CA ARG A 10 -1.38 -3.26 -6.96
C ARG A 10 -0.41 -3.98 -6.03
N ARG A 11 0.88 -3.67 -6.10
CA ARG A 11 1.89 -4.26 -5.22
C ARG A 11 1.65 -3.90 -3.75
N VAL A 12 1.34 -2.64 -3.47
CA VAL A 12 1.01 -2.16 -2.12
C VAL A 12 -0.26 -2.86 -1.61
N ASP A 13 -1.29 -2.99 -2.45
CA ASP A 13 -2.53 -3.71 -2.10
C ASP A 13 -2.26 -5.21 -1.79
N ASP A 14 -1.42 -5.89 -2.59
CA ASP A 14 -1.04 -7.30 -2.37
C ASP A 14 -0.25 -7.49 -1.06
N GLU A 15 0.63 -6.53 -0.71
CA GLU A 15 1.43 -6.56 0.52
C GLU A 15 0.57 -6.31 1.76
N LEU A 16 -0.35 -5.34 1.68
CA LEU A 16 -1.37 -5.10 2.72
C LEU A 16 -2.22 -6.34 2.97
N HIS A 17 -2.70 -7.00 1.91
CA HIS A 17 -3.50 -8.23 2.03
C HIS A 17 -2.73 -9.32 2.79
N THR A 18 -1.46 -9.54 2.40
CA THR A 18 -0.60 -10.54 3.02
C THR A 18 -0.38 -10.26 4.52
N LEU A 19 -0.15 -9.01 4.90
CA LEU A 19 0.08 -8.62 6.29
C LEU A 19 -1.18 -8.78 7.15
N VAL A 20 -2.35 -8.45 6.60
CA VAL A 20 -3.64 -8.62 7.28
C VAL A 20 -3.95 -10.11 7.52
N GLU A 21 -3.71 -10.97 6.52
CA GLU A 21 -3.87 -12.42 6.68
C GLU A 21 -2.91 -13.01 7.73
N ARG A 22 -1.64 -12.58 7.70
CA ARG A 22 -0.63 -13.02 8.68
C ARG A 22 -0.96 -12.58 10.09
N ARG A 23 -1.55 -11.39 10.28
CA ARG A 23 -2.00 -10.91 11.59
C ARG A 23 -3.07 -11.81 12.21
N GLY A 24 -3.96 -12.38 11.41
CA GLY A 24 -4.99 -13.31 11.89
C GLY A 24 -4.45 -14.69 12.34
N THR A 25 -3.19 -15.00 12.02
CA THR A 25 -2.57 -16.32 12.23
C THR A 25 -1.31 -16.28 13.10
N SER A 26 -0.85 -15.10 13.51
CA SER A 26 0.35 -14.95 14.34
C SER A 26 -0.02 -14.97 15.83
N ASP A 27 0.63 -15.86 16.59
CA ASP A 27 0.54 -15.92 18.06
C ASP A 27 1.57 -15.01 18.76
N SER A 28 2.30 -14.19 17.99
CA SER A 28 3.41 -13.36 18.50
C SER A 28 3.02 -11.88 18.55
N PRO A 29 2.85 -11.30 19.75
CA PRO A 29 2.51 -9.89 19.91
C PRO A 29 3.53 -8.94 19.27
N LEU A 30 4.82 -9.34 19.21
CA LEU A 30 5.87 -8.54 18.58
C LEU A 30 5.79 -8.57 17.04
N GLU A 31 5.34 -9.68 16.46
CA GLU A 31 5.08 -9.73 15.02
C GLU A 31 3.83 -8.94 14.65
N GLU A 32 2.78 -9.00 15.48
CA GLU A 32 1.59 -8.16 15.30
C GLU A 32 1.91 -6.66 15.30
N LEU A 33 2.71 -6.20 16.28
CA LEU A 33 3.09 -4.78 16.36
C LEU A 33 3.91 -4.32 15.15
N ARG A 34 4.86 -5.15 14.70
CA ARG A 34 5.64 -4.83 13.49
C ARG A 34 4.79 -4.85 12.23
N ALA A 35 3.84 -5.78 12.14
CA ALA A 35 2.89 -5.81 11.04
C ALA A 35 1.99 -4.57 11.02
N MET A 36 1.55 -4.08 12.18
CA MET A 36 0.78 -2.83 12.29
C MET A 36 1.56 -1.62 11.79
N GLU A 37 2.81 -1.44 12.23
CA GLU A 37 3.69 -0.36 11.75
C GLU A 37 3.88 -0.42 10.23
N THR A 38 4.12 -1.63 9.69
CA THR A 38 4.28 -1.83 8.24
C THR A 38 2.97 -1.55 7.47
N ILE A 39 1.81 -1.88 8.05
CA ILE A 39 0.51 -1.58 7.44
C ILE A 39 0.29 -0.07 7.36
N ASP A 40 0.61 0.68 8.42
CA ASP A 40 0.47 2.14 8.43
C ASP A 40 1.33 2.78 7.34
N ASP A 41 2.60 2.36 7.20
CA ASP A 41 3.51 2.83 6.14
C ASP A 41 2.94 2.56 4.72
N LEU A 42 2.41 1.36 4.50
CA LEU A 42 1.84 0.96 3.21
C LEU A 42 0.54 1.72 2.89
N LEU A 43 -0.27 2.05 3.90
CA LEU A 43 -1.46 2.87 3.72
C LEU A 43 -1.10 4.30 3.31
N ASP A 44 -0.07 4.88 3.92
CA ASP A 44 0.45 6.19 3.54
C ASP A 44 1.01 6.17 2.11
N GLU A 45 1.78 5.13 1.74
CA GLU A 45 2.26 4.96 0.37
C GLU A 45 1.09 4.87 -0.62
N ARG A 46 0.06 4.08 -0.31
CA ARG A 46 -1.14 3.95 -1.13
C ARG A 46 -1.83 5.30 -1.34
N LEU A 47 -2.00 6.08 -0.27
CA LEU A 47 -2.62 7.41 -0.34
C LEU A 47 -1.80 8.35 -1.25
N GLN A 48 -0.48 8.34 -1.13
CA GLN A 48 0.40 9.12 -2.00
C GLN A 48 0.29 8.69 -3.47
N LEU A 49 0.26 7.39 -3.74
CA LEU A 49 0.10 6.85 -5.09
C LEU A 49 -1.26 7.21 -5.70
N MET A 50 -2.33 7.15 -4.91
CA MET A 50 -3.68 7.57 -5.34
C MET A 50 -3.74 9.07 -5.64
N ASN A 51 -3.12 9.91 -4.80
CA ASN A 51 -3.04 11.35 -5.03
C ASN A 51 -2.26 11.66 -6.33
N THR A 52 -1.14 10.95 -6.55
CA THR A 52 -0.35 11.06 -7.78
C THR A 52 -1.16 10.63 -9.02
N GLN A 53 -2.00 9.60 -8.88
CA GLN A 53 -2.85 9.12 -9.97
C GLN A 53 -3.93 10.15 -10.33
N ARG A 54 -4.51 10.80 -9.31
CA ARG A 54 -5.52 11.85 -9.47
C ARG A 54 -4.94 13.09 -10.14
N ASP A 55 -3.75 13.52 -9.72
CA ASP A 55 -3.04 14.67 -10.28
C ASP A 55 -2.78 14.50 -11.79
N ARG A 56 -2.21 13.35 -12.19
CA ARG A 56 -2.02 12.99 -13.61
C ARG A 56 -3.31 12.87 -14.42
N GLY A 57 -4.44 12.63 -13.76
CA GLY A 57 -5.77 12.60 -14.38
C GLY A 57 -6.38 13.98 -14.58
N GLY A 58 -5.96 14.97 -13.78
CA GLY A 58 -6.41 16.37 -13.82
C GLY A 58 -5.73 17.20 -14.92
N GLU A 59 -4.47 16.88 -15.26
CA GLU A 59 -3.69 17.63 -16.25
C GLU A 59 -4.14 17.47 -17.72
N ARG A 60 -5.09 16.57 -18.02
CA ARG A 60 -5.59 16.35 -19.39
C ARG A 60 -6.77 17.25 -19.80
N LYS A 61 -7.11 18.24 -18.98
CA LYS A 61 -8.11 19.27 -19.29
C LYS A 61 -7.54 20.66 -19.03
N SER A 62 -6.74 21.17 -19.95
CA SER A 62 -6.48 22.60 -20.15
C SER A 62 -6.22 22.86 -21.62
#